data_AF-A0A1G8CXK8-F1
#
_entry.id   AF-A0A1G8CXK8-F1
#
_cell.length_a   1.000
_cell.length_b   1.000
_cell.length_c   1.000
_cell.angle_alpha   90.00
_cell.angle_beta   90.00
_cell.angle_gamma   90.00
#
_symmetry.space_group_name_H-M   'P 1'
#
loop_
_entity.id
_entity.type
_entity.pdbx_description
1 polymer ?
#
loop_
_entity_poly.entity_id
_entity_poly.type
_entity_poly.pdbx_seq_one_letter_code
_entity_poly.pdbx_strand_id
1 'polypeptide(L)'
;MEQHALHQFVRRYFSANDADILHDDNKRLTVQLTEELDQQLMNRPFYWQYIKKTGGVPQPMTLTFITKGEKEKQEKAEYLHFGSPRLHQIFTSAKQKGTWTILYEETEAAKEPTPLFPWLLANVKVSYASHQRKDSIYSFGLQLIHGQMVDNMMEKLKQKSLHNLTPAHSFPMHSLIQTTSGLQRMKRYLEQQLSEESGDWAENAWKRMKEELHILEAYHTSSSQPKEEYEQEKQAIIERYQPQINVSIINSGLFYLGDSSLPSDIQ
;
A
#
# COMPACT_ATOMS: atom_id res chain seq x y z
N MET A 1 -7.39 2.62 21.37
CA MET A 1 -6.35 1.93 20.58
C MET A 1 -6.11 2.63 19.24
N GLU A 2 -7.16 2.94 18.48
CA GLU A 2 -7.02 3.53 17.13
C GLU A 2 -6.31 4.90 17.10
N GLN A 3 -6.58 5.80 18.05
CA GLN A 3 -5.91 7.11 18.11
C GLN A 3 -4.41 7.03 18.43
N HIS A 4 -3.99 6.03 19.21
CA HIS A 4 -2.57 5.82 19.50
C HIS A 4 -1.84 5.28 18.27
N ALA A 5 -2.46 4.34 17.55
CA ALA A 5 -1.95 3.84 16.27
C ALA A 5 -1.84 4.97 15.23
N LEU A 6 -2.84 5.87 15.19
CA LEU A 6 -2.81 7.05 14.32
C LEU A 6 -1.62 7.96 14.67
N HIS A 7 -1.44 8.31 15.95
CA HIS A 7 -0.34 9.16 16.37
C HIS A 7 1.02 8.55 16.02
N GLN A 8 1.21 7.27 16.33
CA GLN A 8 2.43 6.53 16.02
C GLN A 8 2.68 6.47 14.51
N PHE A 9 1.64 6.27 13.70
CA PHE A 9 1.76 6.27 12.24
C PHE A 9 2.24 7.63 11.72
N VAL A 10 1.61 8.73 12.14
CA VAL A 10 1.94 10.08 11.67
C VAL A 10 3.37 10.45 12.08
N ARG A 11 3.76 10.15 13.32
CA ARG A 11 5.13 10.32 13.81
C ARG A 11 6.13 9.57 12.94
N ARG A 12 5.89 8.27 12.69
CA ARG A 12 6.75 7.42 11.84
C ARG A 12 6.86 7.97 10.42
N TYR A 13 5.76 8.44 9.84
CA TYR A 13 5.76 9.04 8.51
C TYR A 13 6.70 10.25 8.43
N PHE A 14 6.58 11.19 9.38
CA PHE A 14 7.43 12.38 9.37
C PHE A 14 8.90 12.05 9.65
N SER A 15 9.19 11.16 10.61
CA SER A 15 10.56 10.69 10.85
C SER A 15 11.17 10.00 9.63
N ALA A 16 10.39 9.20 8.89
CA ALA A 16 10.87 8.50 7.69
C ALA A 16 11.06 9.42 6.48
N ASN A 17 10.59 10.67 6.54
CA ASN A 17 10.77 11.69 5.51
C ASN A 17 11.72 12.82 5.97
N ASP A 18 12.55 12.53 6.97
CA ASP A 18 13.56 13.44 7.53
C ASP A 18 12.99 14.79 8.00
N ALA A 19 11.73 14.81 8.44
CA ALA A 19 11.14 15.99 9.04
C ALA A 19 11.53 16.10 10.53
N ASP A 20 11.92 17.29 10.97
CA ASP A 20 12.29 17.51 12.36
C ASP A 20 11.04 17.53 13.25
N ILE A 21 11.00 16.63 14.23
CA ILE A 21 9.96 16.61 15.26
C ILE A 21 10.35 17.61 16.34
N LEU A 22 9.64 18.73 16.41
CA LEU A 22 9.88 19.79 17.38
C LEU A 22 9.20 19.53 18.72
N HIS A 23 8.03 18.88 18.71
CA HIS A 23 7.28 18.53 19.92
C HIS A 23 6.46 17.26 19.70
N ASP A 24 6.43 16.38 20.69
CA ASP A 24 5.67 15.13 20.69
C ASP A 24 5.24 14.79 22.12
N ASP A 25 3.93 14.82 22.39
CA ASP A 25 3.36 14.48 23.70
C ASP A 25 2.28 13.38 23.64
N ASN A 26 2.32 12.53 22.61
CA ASN A 26 1.30 11.49 22.32
C ASN A 26 -0.14 12.01 22.08
N LYS A 27 -0.37 13.32 22.17
CA LYS A 27 -1.65 13.99 21.86
C LYS A 27 -1.48 14.98 20.74
N ARG A 28 -0.36 15.71 20.77
CA ARG A 28 0.07 16.73 19.83
C ARG A 28 1.41 16.34 19.24
N LEU A 29 1.56 16.62 17.95
CA LEU A 29 2.80 16.43 17.21
C LEU A 29 3.09 17.70 16.42
N THR A 30 4.20 18.35 16.70
CA THR A 30 4.67 19.51 15.94
C THR A 30 5.89 19.12 15.13
N VAL A 31 5.82 19.33 13.82
CA VAL A 31 6.88 18.96 12.87
C VAL A 31 7.26 20.15 12.01
N GLN A 32 8.56 20.32 11.79
CA GLN A 32 9.08 21.19 10.75
C GLN A 32 9.16 20.38 9.46
N LEU A 33 8.44 20.82 8.43
CA LEU A 33 8.45 20.12 7.15
C LEU A 33 9.79 20.30 6.43
N THR A 34 10.14 19.33 5.60
CA THR A 34 11.18 19.49 4.58
C THR A 34 10.61 20.23 3.37
N GLU A 35 11.48 20.72 2.47
CA GLU A 35 11.04 21.35 1.22
C GLU A 35 10.12 20.42 0.40
N GLU A 36 10.45 19.13 0.32
CA GLU A 36 9.67 18.15 -0.43
C GLU A 36 8.29 17.92 0.19
N LEU A 37 8.23 17.77 1.52
CA LEU A 37 6.97 17.56 2.23
C LEU A 37 6.06 18.80 2.18
N ASP A 38 6.63 20.01 2.25
CA ASP A 38 5.84 21.24 2.09
C ASP A 38 5.25 21.32 0.68
N GLN A 39 6.01 21.01 -0.37
CA GLN A 39 5.47 20.96 -1.74
C GLN A 39 4.37 19.90 -1.92
N GLN A 40 4.48 18.74 -1.25
CA GLN A 40 3.52 17.64 -1.37
C GLN A 40 2.25 17.85 -0.54
N LEU A 41 2.40 18.31 0.70
CA LEU A 41 1.29 18.44 1.65
C LEU A 41 0.68 19.84 1.61
N MET A 42 1.46 20.88 1.36
CA MET A 42 0.98 22.26 1.36
C MET A 42 0.61 22.72 -0.05
N ASN A 43 -0.56 23.34 -0.17
CA ASN A 43 -1.00 23.95 -1.42
C ASN A 43 -0.36 25.34 -1.61
N ARG A 44 0.98 25.38 -1.74
CA ARG A 44 1.76 26.63 -1.90
C ARG A 44 2.62 26.65 -3.17
N PRO A 45 2.08 26.32 -4.36
CA PRO A 45 2.88 26.22 -5.59
C PRO A 45 3.55 27.55 -6.00
N PHE A 46 2.86 28.68 -5.79
CA PHE A 46 3.40 30.00 -6.14
C PHE A 46 4.60 30.42 -5.27
N TYR A 47 4.60 30.06 -3.99
CA TYR A 47 5.74 30.31 -3.10
C TYR A 47 6.99 29.58 -3.59
N TRP A 48 6.86 28.29 -3.87
CA TRP A 48 7.97 27.48 -4.37
C TRP A 48 8.44 27.91 -5.76
N GLN A 49 7.52 28.29 -6.64
CA GLN A 49 7.88 28.83 -7.95
C GLN A 49 8.64 30.15 -7.82
N TYR A 50 8.25 31.03 -6.90
CA TYR A 50 8.95 32.28 -6.64
C TYR A 50 10.35 32.03 -6.08
N ILE A 51 10.49 31.21 -5.02
CA ILE A 51 11.78 30.86 -4.41
C ILE A 51 12.74 30.26 -5.44
N LYS A 52 12.28 29.33 -6.28
CA LYS A 52 13.10 28.71 -7.34
C LYS A 52 13.54 29.72 -8.41
N LYS A 53 12.72 30.75 -8.71
CA LYS A 53 13.06 31.80 -9.68
C LYS A 53 14.03 32.83 -9.12
N THR A 54 13.89 33.18 -7.84
CA THR A 54 14.69 34.23 -7.21
C THR A 54 15.96 33.71 -6.53
N GLY A 55 16.14 32.40 -6.42
CA GLY A 55 17.23 31.80 -5.67
C GLY A 55 17.15 32.07 -4.17
N GLY A 56 15.94 32.36 -3.66
CA GLY A 56 15.72 32.62 -2.24
C GLY A 56 15.95 31.38 -1.37
N VAL A 57 16.13 31.59 -0.07
CA VAL A 57 16.27 30.48 0.89
C VAL A 57 14.89 29.86 1.17
N PRO A 58 14.72 28.53 0.98
CA PRO A 58 13.49 27.82 1.33
C PRO A 58 13.08 28.01 2.80
N GLN A 59 11.80 28.26 3.05
CA GLN A 59 11.20 28.29 4.38
C GLN A 59 9.95 27.39 4.40
N PRO A 60 10.14 26.06 4.60
CA PRO A 60 9.04 25.13 4.78
C PRO A 60 8.22 25.47 6.04
N MET A 61 6.94 25.09 6.04
CA MET A 61 6.07 25.35 7.19
C MET A 61 6.30 24.39 8.35
N THR A 62 6.02 24.89 9.56
CA THR A 62 5.82 24.07 10.74
C THR A 62 4.34 23.74 10.87
N LEU A 63 4.00 22.46 11.08
CA LEU A 63 2.64 22.01 11.31
C LEU A 63 2.49 21.42 12.71
N THR A 64 1.38 21.73 13.37
CA THR A 64 0.99 21.12 14.64
C THR A 64 -0.28 20.30 14.44
N PHE A 65 -0.21 19.02 14.77
CA PHE A 65 -1.31 18.07 14.64
C PHE A 65 -1.84 17.66 16.01
N ILE A 66 -3.16 17.67 16.19
CA ILE A 66 -3.82 17.17 17.40
C ILE A 66 -4.50 15.85 17.05
N THR A 67 -3.99 14.77 17.65
CA THR A 67 -4.52 13.40 17.51
C THR A 67 -5.46 13.01 18.65
N LYS A 68 -5.39 13.71 19.78
CA LYS A 68 -6.26 13.51 20.95
C LYS A 68 -6.38 14.78 21.79
N GLY A 69 -7.59 15.09 22.26
CA GLY A 69 -7.86 16.22 23.15
C GLY A 69 -8.45 17.44 22.43
N GLU A 70 -8.50 18.56 23.13
CA GLU A 70 -9.05 19.81 22.63
C GLU A 70 -7.95 20.78 22.18
N LYS A 71 -8.26 21.54 21.13
CA LYS A 71 -7.47 22.61 20.55
C LYS A 71 -7.63 23.87 21.40
N GLU A 72 -6.51 24.48 21.75
CA GLU A 72 -6.52 25.77 22.41
C GLU A 72 -6.96 26.87 21.44
N LYS A 73 -7.72 27.86 21.94
CA LYS A 73 -8.36 28.91 21.13
C LYS A 73 -7.39 29.75 20.27
N GLN A 74 -6.08 29.72 20.54
CA GLN A 74 -5.06 30.50 19.84
C GLN A 74 -4.03 29.66 19.08
N GLU A 75 -4.15 28.33 19.09
CA GLU A 75 -3.15 27.45 18.46
C GLU A 75 -3.47 27.23 16.98
N LYS A 76 -2.49 27.41 16.09
CA LYS A 76 -2.59 27.04 14.67
C LYS A 76 -2.36 25.52 14.50
N ALA A 77 -3.25 24.72 15.08
CA ALA A 77 -3.19 23.26 15.00
C ALA A 77 -4.33 22.66 14.13
N GLU A 78 -4.02 21.56 13.45
CA GLU A 78 -4.98 20.76 12.67
C GLU A 78 -5.37 19.50 13.44
N TYR A 79 -6.67 19.19 13.52
CA TYR A 79 -7.12 17.91 14.08
C TYR A 79 -6.91 16.77 13.08
N LEU A 80 -6.30 15.68 13.55
CA LEU A 80 -6.15 14.45 12.77
C LEU A 80 -7.10 13.38 13.29
N HIS A 81 -7.94 12.89 12.37
CA HIS A 81 -8.79 11.71 12.54
C HIS A 81 -8.89 11.00 11.18
N PHE A 82 -9.45 9.80 11.14
CA PHE A 82 -9.49 8.98 9.91
C PHE A 82 -10.21 9.59 8.71
N GLY A 83 -11.05 10.60 8.92
CA GLY A 83 -11.73 11.33 7.85
C GLY A 83 -11.10 12.68 7.52
N SER A 84 -9.97 13.04 8.14
CA SER A 84 -9.36 14.35 7.87
C SER A 84 -8.67 14.34 6.50
N PRO A 85 -8.86 15.38 5.66
CA PRO A 85 -8.22 15.45 4.34
C PRO A 85 -6.68 15.35 4.43
N ARG A 86 -6.11 15.96 5.48
CA ARG A 86 -4.67 15.92 5.75
C ARG A 86 -4.15 14.49 5.93
N LEU A 87 -4.86 13.67 6.69
CA LEU A 87 -4.43 12.30 6.93
C LEU A 87 -4.48 11.48 5.64
N HIS A 88 -5.52 11.67 4.80
CA HIS A 88 -5.58 11.03 3.49
C HIS A 88 -4.43 11.45 2.56
N GLN A 89 -4.02 12.72 2.60
CA GLN A 89 -2.83 13.19 1.87
C GLN A 89 -1.56 12.48 2.36
N ILE A 90 -1.39 12.37 3.68
CA ILE A 90 -0.25 11.64 4.29
C ILE A 90 -0.26 10.17 3.86
N PHE A 91 -1.41 9.49 3.91
CA PHE A 91 -1.52 8.10 3.45
C PHE A 91 -1.19 7.94 1.98
N THR A 92 -1.65 8.86 1.14
CA THR A 92 -1.38 8.84 -0.31
C THR A 92 0.10 9.03 -0.58
N SER A 93 0.73 10.01 0.07
CA SER A 93 2.17 10.26 -0.02
C SER A 93 2.98 9.04 0.45
N ALA A 94 2.65 8.49 1.62
CA ALA A 94 3.31 7.30 2.15
C ALA A 94 3.23 6.11 1.21
N LYS A 95 2.04 5.89 0.60
CA LYS A 95 1.84 4.81 -0.37
C LYS A 95 2.67 5.01 -1.63
N GLN A 96 2.76 6.24 -2.15
CA GLN A 96 3.55 6.56 -3.34
C GLN A 96 5.05 6.34 -3.10
N LYS A 97 5.58 6.85 -1.98
CA LYS A 97 7.01 6.69 -1.63
C LYS A 97 7.38 5.25 -1.28
N GLY A 98 6.46 4.49 -0.71
CA GLY A 98 6.66 3.09 -0.32
C GLY A 98 6.38 2.06 -1.41
N THR A 99 6.27 2.44 -2.69
CA THR A 99 5.94 1.51 -3.78
C THR A 99 7.06 0.55 -4.13
N TRP A 100 8.31 1.01 -4.08
CA TRP A 100 9.52 0.24 -4.41
C TRP A 100 10.62 0.47 -3.38
N THR A 101 11.32 -0.58 -2.97
CA THR A 101 12.50 -0.45 -2.09
C THR A 101 13.61 -1.44 -2.47
N ILE A 102 14.83 -1.13 -2.04
CA ILE A 102 15.96 -2.05 -2.09
C ILE A 102 16.53 -2.17 -0.67
N LEU A 103 16.59 -3.38 -0.15
CA LEU A 103 17.01 -3.67 1.22
C LEU A 103 18.05 -4.78 1.25
N TYR A 104 18.95 -4.71 2.22
CA TYR A 104 20.01 -5.68 2.47
C TYR A 104 19.88 -6.21 3.88
N GLU A 105 20.01 -7.53 4.04
CA GLU A 105 20.07 -8.17 5.35
C GLU A 105 21.39 -7.86 6.04
N GLU A 106 21.31 -7.25 7.22
CA GLU A 106 22.46 -7.13 8.10
C GLU A 106 22.71 -8.49 8.76
N THR A 107 23.78 -9.14 8.32
CA THR A 107 24.27 -10.36 8.94
C THR A 107 25.29 -10.00 10.02
N GLU A 108 25.36 -10.79 11.09
CA GLU A 108 26.40 -10.60 12.10
C GLU A 108 27.77 -10.58 11.43
N ALA A 109 28.67 -9.72 11.93
CA ALA A 109 29.99 -9.48 11.35
C ALA A 109 30.80 -10.77 11.22
N ALA A 110 30.64 -11.44 10.08
CA ALA A 110 31.41 -12.62 9.73
C ALA A 110 32.83 -12.17 9.37
N LYS A 111 33.81 -12.99 9.74
CA LYS A 111 35.21 -12.74 9.37
C LYS A 111 35.45 -12.85 7.86
N GLU A 112 34.55 -13.50 7.14
CA GLU A 112 34.61 -13.72 5.70
C GLU A 112 33.46 -13.01 4.99
N PRO A 113 33.68 -12.54 3.74
CA PRO A 113 32.65 -11.87 2.97
C PRO A 113 31.46 -12.80 2.69
N THR A 114 30.26 -12.40 3.09
CA THR A 114 29.03 -13.20 2.93
C THR A 114 28.25 -12.81 1.66
N PRO A 115 27.80 -13.79 0.86
CA PRO A 115 26.96 -13.51 -0.30
C PRO A 115 25.53 -13.16 0.15
N LEU A 116 24.92 -12.18 -0.51
CA LEU A 116 23.50 -11.87 -0.35
C LEU A 116 22.75 -12.20 -1.65
N PHE A 117 21.70 -12.99 -1.54
CA PHE A 117 20.90 -13.49 -2.66
C PHE A 117 19.74 -12.53 -2.96
N PRO A 118 19.49 -12.20 -4.24
CA PRO A 118 18.41 -11.30 -4.64
C PRO A 118 17.05 -11.98 -4.57
N TRP A 119 16.15 -11.42 -3.77
CA TRP A 119 14.75 -11.79 -3.63
C TRP A 119 13.86 -10.64 -4.11
N LEU A 120 13.05 -10.90 -5.12
CA LEU A 120 11.97 -9.99 -5.52
C LEU A 120 10.79 -10.24 -4.60
N LEU A 121 10.30 -9.20 -3.94
CA LEU A 121 9.11 -9.26 -3.11
C LEU A 121 7.97 -8.49 -3.73
N ALA A 122 6.76 -9.00 -3.60
CA ALA A 122 5.54 -8.31 -3.98
C ALA A 122 4.45 -8.57 -2.93
N ASN A 123 3.94 -7.48 -2.35
CA ASN A 123 2.74 -7.54 -1.53
C ASN A 123 1.54 -7.17 -2.41
N VAL A 124 0.59 -8.08 -2.52
CA VAL A 124 -0.52 -8.00 -3.47
C VAL A 124 -1.83 -7.99 -2.70
N LYS A 125 -2.72 -7.07 -3.07
CA LYS A 125 -4.11 -7.04 -2.61
C LYS A 125 -4.99 -7.64 -3.69
N VAL A 126 -5.74 -8.68 -3.31
CA VAL A 126 -6.81 -9.29 -4.11
C VAL A 126 -8.14 -8.87 -3.50
N SER A 127 -9.00 -8.22 -4.28
CA SER A 127 -10.35 -7.81 -3.86
C SER A 127 -11.38 -8.55 -4.69
N TYR A 128 -12.14 -9.43 -4.05
CA TYR A 128 -13.31 -10.09 -4.63
C TYR A 128 -14.49 -9.13 -4.47
N ALA A 129 -15.00 -8.61 -5.57
CA ALA A 129 -16.05 -7.59 -5.60
C ALA A 129 -17.31 -8.12 -6.28
N SER A 130 -18.44 -7.90 -5.62
CA SER A 130 -19.81 -8.01 -6.13
C SER A 130 -20.66 -7.11 -5.23
N HIS A 131 -21.88 -7.52 -4.87
CA HIS A 131 -22.65 -6.93 -3.78
C HIS A 131 -21.95 -6.98 -2.41
N GLN A 132 -20.98 -7.87 -2.25
CA GLN A 132 -20.08 -7.94 -1.11
C GLN A 132 -18.63 -7.79 -1.58
N ARG A 133 -17.79 -7.24 -0.69
CA ARG A 133 -16.35 -7.09 -0.94
C ARG A 133 -15.55 -7.87 0.08
N LYS A 134 -14.69 -8.76 -0.39
CA LYS A 134 -13.68 -9.46 0.41
C LYS A 134 -12.30 -9.03 -0.06
N ASP A 135 -11.49 -8.49 0.84
CA ASP A 135 -10.12 -8.10 0.54
C ASP A 135 -9.17 -9.09 1.22
N SER A 136 -8.22 -9.64 0.45
CA SER A 136 -7.14 -10.52 0.94
C SER A 136 -5.80 -9.94 0.53
N ILE A 137 -4.81 -10.03 1.43
CA ILE A 137 -3.45 -9.55 1.18
C ILE A 137 -2.53 -10.77 1.16
N TYR A 138 -1.75 -10.88 0.10
CA TYR A 138 -0.76 -11.92 -0.09
C TYR A 138 0.63 -11.29 -0.13
N SER A 139 1.61 -12.01 0.38
CA SER A 139 3.01 -11.61 0.38
C SER A 139 3.85 -12.68 -0.30
N PHE A 140 4.39 -12.36 -1.46
CA PHE A 140 5.19 -13.29 -2.26
C PHE A 140 6.65 -12.88 -2.28
N GLY A 141 7.53 -13.88 -2.20
CA GLY A 141 8.96 -13.77 -2.47
C GLY A 141 9.36 -14.67 -3.64
N LEU A 142 10.11 -14.14 -4.59
CA LEU A 142 10.72 -14.89 -5.68
C LEU A 142 12.23 -14.70 -5.63
N GLN A 143 12.96 -15.80 -5.49
CA GLN A 143 14.41 -15.77 -5.52
C GLN A 143 14.89 -15.64 -6.98
N LEU A 144 15.68 -14.61 -7.30
CA LEU A 144 16.02 -14.24 -8.67
C LEU A 144 17.19 -15.02 -9.30
N ILE A 145 17.70 -16.06 -8.63
CA ILE A 145 18.75 -16.93 -9.18
C ILE A 145 18.13 -18.24 -9.67
N HIS A 146 17.53 -19.04 -8.78
CA HIS A 146 16.92 -20.31 -9.15
C HIS A 146 15.39 -20.24 -9.29
N GLY A 147 14.76 -19.13 -8.91
CA GLY A 147 13.32 -18.93 -9.13
C GLY A 147 12.41 -19.58 -8.11
N GLN A 148 12.90 -19.83 -6.88
CA GLN A 148 12.05 -20.35 -5.81
C GLN A 148 10.98 -19.32 -5.44
N MET A 149 9.72 -19.75 -5.42
CA MET A 149 8.58 -18.98 -4.92
C MET A 149 8.31 -19.32 -3.46
N VAL A 150 8.04 -18.29 -2.66
CA VAL A 150 7.78 -18.40 -1.23
C VAL A 150 6.60 -17.51 -0.85
N ASP A 151 5.61 -18.12 -0.21
CA ASP A 151 4.46 -17.41 0.36
C ASP A 151 4.78 -16.86 1.75
N ASN A 152 3.94 -15.93 2.20
CA ASN A 152 4.03 -15.24 3.49
C ASN A 152 5.41 -14.62 3.74
N MET A 153 6.04 -14.08 2.70
CA MET A 153 7.41 -13.59 2.76
C MET A 153 7.61 -12.50 3.81
N MET A 154 6.63 -11.62 4.00
CA MET A 154 6.68 -10.58 5.05
C MET A 154 6.79 -11.15 6.47
N GLU A 155 6.21 -12.32 6.78
CA GLU A 155 6.37 -12.95 8.11
C GLU A 155 7.82 -13.42 8.34
N LYS A 156 8.47 -13.89 7.27
CA LYS A 156 9.88 -14.33 7.30
C LYS A 156 10.82 -13.13 7.45
N LEU A 157 10.47 -12.01 6.81
CA LEU A 157 11.26 -10.77 6.93
C LEU A 157 11.14 -10.08 8.29
N LYS A 158 10.04 -10.24 9.03
CA LYS A 158 9.88 -9.62 10.37
C LYS A 158 10.98 -10.03 11.34
N GLN A 159 11.59 -11.18 11.13
CA GLN A 159 12.64 -11.75 11.99
C GLN A 159 14.06 -11.29 11.59
N LYS A 160 14.19 -10.57 10.48
CA LYS A 160 15.48 -10.15 9.91
C LYS A 160 15.71 -8.65 10.09
N SER A 161 16.97 -8.27 10.28
CA SER A 161 17.41 -6.87 10.29
C SER A 161 17.74 -6.42 8.87
N LEU A 162 17.03 -5.41 8.37
CA LEU A 162 17.12 -4.95 6.98
C LEU A 162 17.49 -3.47 6.91
N HIS A 163 18.44 -3.13 6.04
CA HIS A 163 18.95 -1.77 5.87
C HIS A 163 18.99 -1.36 4.39
N ASN A 164 18.93 -0.05 4.12
CA ASN A 164 19.00 0.53 2.78
C ASN A 164 20.44 0.58 2.22
N LEU A 165 21.44 0.18 3.01
CA LEU A 165 22.85 0.20 2.66
C LEU A 165 23.41 -1.22 2.74
N THR A 166 24.33 -1.54 1.84
CA THR A 166 25.03 -2.82 1.88
C THR A 166 25.86 -2.92 3.17
N PRO A 167 25.68 -3.96 3.99
CA PRO A 167 26.46 -4.16 5.20
C PRO A 167 27.96 -4.30 4.92
N ALA A 168 28.78 -4.01 5.93
CA ALA A 168 30.20 -4.30 5.87
C ALA A 168 30.42 -5.80 5.70
N HIS A 169 31.36 -6.20 4.83
CA HIS A 169 31.68 -7.61 4.56
C HIS A 169 30.55 -8.43 3.93
N SER A 170 29.63 -7.80 3.20
CA SER A 170 28.64 -8.52 2.38
C SER A 170 28.68 -8.06 0.93
N PHE A 171 28.36 -8.97 0.00
CA PHE A 171 28.29 -8.64 -1.43
C PHE A 171 26.99 -9.17 -2.08
N PRO A 172 26.30 -8.35 -2.89
CA PRO A 172 25.09 -8.78 -3.58
C PRO A 172 25.43 -9.73 -4.75
N MET A 173 24.71 -10.85 -4.81
CA MET A 173 24.74 -11.77 -5.94
C MET A 173 23.96 -11.23 -7.13
N HIS A 174 24.37 -11.62 -8.33
CA HIS A 174 23.74 -11.17 -9.56
C HIS A 174 22.42 -11.93 -9.80
N SER A 175 21.36 -11.19 -10.13
CA SER A 175 20.08 -11.77 -10.56
C SER A 175 20.24 -12.44 -11.92
N LEU A 176 19.83 -13.71 -12.02
CA LEU A 176 19.72 -14.41 -13.30
C LEU A 176 18.35 -14.18 -13.95
N ILE A 177 17.33 -13.93 -13.13
CA ILE A 177 15.96 -13.64 -13.54
C ILE A 177 15.74 -12.13 -13.44
N GLN A 178 15.25 -11.53 -14.54
CA GLN A 178 14.86 -10.12 -14.54
C GLN A 178 13.64 -9.89 -13.65
N THR A 179 13.57 -8.73 -12.99
CA THR A 179 12.46 -8.36 -12.10
C THR A 179 11.11 -8.40 -12.80
N THR A 180 11.04 -7.96 -14.05
CA THR A 180 9.82 -8.01 -14.89
C THR A 180 9.36 -9.45 -15.14
N SER A 181 10.28 -10.33 -15.52
CA SER A 181 10.00 -11.77 -15.69
C SER A 181 9.60 -12.41 -14.35
N GLY A 182 10.21 -11.98 -13.25
CA GLY A 182 9.85 -12.43 -11.90
C GLY A 182 8.42 -12.05 -11.52
N LEU A 183 8.03 -10.80 -11.73
CA LEU A 183 6.65 -10.36 -11.51
C LEU A 183 5.64 -11.11 -12.38
N GLN A 184 5.99 -11.42 -13.64
CA GLN A 184 5.13 -12.24 -14.49
C GLN A 184 4.94 -13.66 -13.95
N ARG A 185 5.99 -14.26 -13.37
CA ARG A 185 5.89 -15.57 -12.70
C ARG A 185 5.00 -15.51 -11.47
N MET A 186 5.18 -14.50 -10.62
CA MET A 186 4.31 -14.27 -9.46
C MET A 186 2.85 -14.07 -9.87
N LYS A 187 2.60 -13.30 -10.94
CA LYS A 187 1.27 -13.12 -11.50
C LYS A 187 0.63 -14.45 -11.90
N ARG A 188 1.34 -15.27 -12.69
CA ARG A 188 0.82 -16.59 -13.12
C ARG A 188 0.55 -17.52 -11.94
N TYR A 189 1.44 -17.51 -10.95
CA TYR A 189 1.26 -18.27 -9.70
C TYR A 189 -0.03 -17.85 -8.98
N LEU A 190 -0.25 -16.54 -8.83
CA LEU A 190 -1.48 -16.01 -8.23
C LEU A 190 -2.72 -16.35 -9.08
N GLU A 191 -2.67 -16.21 -10.40
CA GLU A 191 -3.78 -16.57 -11.29
C GLU A 191 -4.15 -18.05 -11.15
N GLN A 192 -3.15 -18.93 -11.01
CA GLN A 192 -3.37 -20.35 -10.76
C GLN A 192 -4.04 -20.57 -9.38
N GLN A 193 -3.51 -19.99 -8.30
CA GLN A 193 -4.11 -20.11 -6.98
C GLN A 193 -5.57 -19.63 -6.96
N LEU A 194 -5.84 -18.48 -7.58
CA LEU A 194 -7.21 -17.93 -7.66
C LEU A 194 -8.15 -18.81 -8.48
N SER A 195 -7.64 -19.57 -9.44
CA SER A 195 -8.44 -20.51 -10.24
C SER A 195 -8.77 -21.81 -9.50
N GLU A 196 -7.95 -22.17 -8.51
CA GLU A 196 -8.13 -23.37 -7.67
C GLU A 196 -9.06 -23.09 -6.47
N GLU A 197 -9.22 -21.82 -6.08
CA GLU A 197 -10.17 -21.40 -5.04
C GLU A 197 -11.64 -21.64 -5.46
N SER A 198 -12.51 -21.90 -4.47
CA SER A 198 -13.93 -22.13 -4.74
C SER A 198 -14.62 -20.92 -5.37
N GLY A 199 -15.29 -21.17 -6.51
CA GLY A 199 -16.09 -20.20 -7.25
C GLY A 199 -17.47 -19.89 -6.66
N ASP A 200 -17.83 -20.50 -5.52
CA ASP A 200 -19.16 -20.40 -4.90
C ASP A 200 -19.64 -18.96 -4.74
N TRP A 201 -18.74 -18.04 -4.41
CA TRP A 201 -19.10 -16.63 -4.22
C TRP A 201 -19.56 -15.97 -5.52
N ALA A 202 -18.93 -16.31 -6.66
CA ALA A 202 -19.25 -15.76 -7.96
C ALA A 202 -20.55 -16.34 -8.50
N GLU A 203 -20.77 -17.65 -8.30
CA GLU A 203 -22.03 -18.32 -8.66
C GLU A 203 -23.22 -17.74 -7.90
N ASN A 204 -23.06 -17.53 -6.59
CA ASN A 204 -24.09 -16.88 -5.76
C ASN A 204 -24.37 -15.44 -6.19
N ALA A 205 -23.34 -14.69 -6.57
CA ALA A 205 -23.49 -13.33 -7.09
C ALA A 205 -24.28 -13.32 -8.41
N TRP A 206 -23.97 -14.23 -9.35
CA TRP A 206 -24.73 -14.38 -10.60
C TRP A 206 -26.19 -14.76 -10.37
N LYS A 207 -26.45 -15.68 -9.42
CA LYS A 207 -27.81 -16.08 -9.08
C LYS A 207 -28.63 -14.89 -8.57
N ARG A 208 -28.08 -14.13 -7.61
CA ARG A 208 -28.73 -12.92 -7.08
C ARG A 208 -28.94 -11.86 -8.16
N MET A 209 -27.95 -11.65 -9.02
CA MET A 209 -28.08 -10.73 -10.15
C MET A 209 -29.27 -11.08 -11.04
N LYS A 210 -29.43 -12.37 -11.36
CA LYS A 210 -30.54 -12.85 -12.18
C LYS A 210 -31.90 -12.66 -11.49
N GLU A 211 -31.97 -12.89 -10.19
CA GLU A 211 -33.18 -12.65 -9.38
C GLU A 211 -33.57 -11.15 -9.39
N GLU A 212 -32.61 -10.26 -9.16
CA GLU A 212 -32.83 -8.80 -9.18
C GLU A 212 -33.25 -8.29 -10.56
N LEU A 213 -32.60 -8.76 -11.63
CA LEU A 213 -32.98 -8.41 -13.01
C LEU A 213 -34.39 -8.90 -13.35
N HIS A 214 -34.78 -10.09 -12.86
CA HIS A 214 -36.12 -10.61 -13.09
C HIS A 214 -37.21 -9.78 -12.39
N ILE A 215 -36.93 -9.31 -11.17
CA ILE A 215 -37.82 -8.40 -10.43
C ILE A 215 -37.96 -7.07 -11.20
N LEU A 216 -36.84 -6.50 -11.67
CA LEU A 216 -36.85 -5.26 -12.45
C LEU A 216 -37.67 -5.40 -13.74
N GLU A 217 -37.50 -6.51 -14.47
CA GLU A 217 -38.24 -6.79 -15.71
C GLU A 217 -39.74 -6.94 -15.46
N ALA A 218 -40.14 -7.62 -14.38
CA ALA A 218 -41.54 -7.75 -13.98
C ALA A 218 -42.15 -6.38 -13.61
N TYR A 219 -41.41 -5.56 -12.86
CA TYR A 219 -41.84 -4.21 -12.48
C TYR A 219 -42.03 -3.32 -13.72
N HIS A 220 -41.06 -3.28 -14.63
CA HIS A 220 -41.14 -2.53 -15.88
C HIS A 220 -42.27 -3.02 -16.81
N THR A 221 -42.60 -4.31 -16.79
CA THR A 221 -43.74 -4.83 -17.57
C THR A 221 -45.08 -4.40 -16.96
N SER A 222 -45.15 -4.27 -15.63
CA SER A 222 -46.37 -3.89 -14.90
C SER A 222 -46.58 -2.38 -14.76
N SER A 223 -45.52 -1.58 -14.93
CA SER A 223 -45.53 -0.12 -14.79
C SER A 223 -45.14 0.54 -16.11
N SER A 224 -45.71 1.70 -16.43
CA SER A 224 -45.28 2.47 -17.61
C SER A 224 -43.98 3.23 -17.36
N GLN A 225 -42.98 2.57 -16.77
CA GLN A 225 -41.69 3.19 -16.47
C GLN A 225 -40.99 3.59 -17.78
N PRO A 226 -40.38 4.78 -17.86
CA PRO A 226 -39.58 5.17 -19.02
C PRO A 226 -38.45 4.18 -19.28
N LYS A 227 -38.22 3.84 -20.55
CA LYS A 227 -37.16 2.91 -20.96
C LYS A 227 -35.76 3.32 -20.48
N GLU A 228 -35.52 4.63 -20.38
CA GLU A 228 -34.23 5.16 -19.94
C GLU A 228 -33.94 4.86 -18.46
N GLU A 229 -34.93 4.99 -17.58
CA GLU A 229 -34.80 4.65 -16.16
C GLU A 229 -34.56 3.14 -15.98
N TYR A 230 -35.28 2.30 -16.74
CA TYR A 230 -35.08 0.86 -16.74
C TYR A 230 -33.65 0.46 -17.14
N GLU A 231 -33.10 1.04 -18.21
CA GLU A 231 -31.73 0.72 -18.63
C GLU A 231 -30.67 1.21 -17.63
N GLN A 232 -30.91 2.37 -16.98
CA GLN A 232 -30.04 2.86 -15.92
C GLN A 232 -30.04 1.94 -14.70
N GLU A 233 -31.21 1.53 -14.21
CA GLU A 233 -31.34 0.60 -13.09
C GLU A 233 -30.74 -0.78 -13.42
N LYS A 234 -31.00 -1.28 -14.63
CA LYS A 234 -30.42 -2.53 -15.11
C LYS A 234 -28.90 -2.48 -15.09
N GLN A 235 -28.29 -1.39 -15.58
CA GLN A 235 -26.83 -1.22 -15.51
C GLN A 235 -26.33 -1.14 -14.07
N ALA A 236 -27.02 -0.42 -13.19
CA ALA A 236 -26.66 -0.36 -11.77
C ALA A 236 -26.70 -1.75 -11.10
N ILE A 237 -27.67 -2.61 -11.45
CA ILE A 237 -27.73 -4.01 -10.98
C ILE A 237 -26.55 -4.80 -11.52
N ILE A 238 -26.24 -4.69 -12.82
CA ILE A 238 -25.09 -5.36 -13.43
C ILE A 238 -23.79 -4.94 -12.72
N GLU A 239 -23.50 -3.65 -12.62
CA GLU A 239 -22.29 -3.13 -11.98
C GLU A 239 -22.16 -3.56 -10.52
N ARG A 240 -23.28 -3.65 -9.81
CA ARG A 240 -23.30 -4.04 -8.39
C ARG A 240 -23.07 -5.53 -8.18
N TYR A 241 -23.69 -6.39 -8.98
CA TYR A 241 -23.69 -7.83 -8.72
C TYR A 241 -22.70 -8.62 -9.58
N GLN A 242 -22.21 -8.05 -10.69
CA GLN A 242 -21.23 -8.71 -11.54
C GLN A 242 -19.97 -9.05 -10.72
N PRO A 243 -19.64 -10.35 -10.56
CA PRO A 243 -18.48 -10.76 -9.79
C PRO A 243 -17.20 -10.39 -10.55
N GLN A 244 -16.29 -9.70 -9.86
CA GLN A 244 -14.99 -9.29 -10.40
C GLN A 244 -13.90 -9.51 -9.35
N ILE A 245 -12.73 -9.98 -9.80
CA ILE A 245 -11.53 -10.07 -8.97
C ILE A 245 -10.59 -8.96 -9.39
N ASN A 246 -10.32 -8.04 -8.47
CA ASN A 246 -9.39 -6.94 -8.68
C ASN A 246 -8.06 -7.24 -7.99
N VAL A 247 -6.98 -7.30 -8.76
CA VAL A 247 -5.63 -7.54 -8.26
C VAL A 247 -4.81 -6.27 -8.37
N SER A 248 -4.15 -5.86 -7.28
CA SER A 248 -3.28 -4.69 -7.27
C SER A 248 -2.04 -4.93 -6.42
N ILE A 249 -0.88 -4.47 -6.88
CA ILE A 249 0.35 -4.48 -6.09
C ILE A 249 0.28 -3.32 -5.09
N ILE A 250 0.45 -3.62 -3.80
CA ILE A 250 0.52 -2.63 -2.72
C ILE A 250 1.90 -1.99 -2.73
N ASN A 251 2.94 -2.83 -2.71
CA ASN A 251 4.34 -2.46 -2.81
C ASN A 251 5.15 -3.67 -3.30
N SER A 252 6.37 -3.38 -3.76
CA SER A 252 7.33 -4.38 -4.21
C SER A 252 8.74 -3.92 -3.84
N GLY A 253 9.72 -4.80 -3.94
CA GLY A 253 11.11 -4.41 -3.71
C GLY A 253 12.07 -5.54 -3.97
N LEU A 254 13.36 -5.19 -3.97
CA LEU A 254 14.45 -6.14 -4.11
C LEU A 254 15.18 -6.25 -2.77
N PHE A 255 15.22 -7.46 -2.23
CA PHE A 255 15.78 -7.74 -0.92
C PHE A 255 16.96 -8.68 -1.11
N TYR A 256 18.12 -8.30 -0.59
CA TYR A 256 19.33 -9.09 -0.63
C TYR A 256 19.50 -9.79 0.71
N LEU A 257 19.20 -11.08 0.75
CA LEU A 257 19.16 -11.88 1.98
C LEU A 257 20.34 -12.85 2.05
N GLY A 258 20.81 -13.18 3.25
CA GLY A 258 21.86 -14.19 3.44
C GLY A 258 21.39 -15.60 3.05
N ASP A 259 20.08 -15.85 3.14
CA ASP A 259 19.50 -17.14 2.80
C ASP A 259 19.24 -17.25 1.29
N SER A 260 19.84 -18.27 0.66
CA SER A 260 19.54 -18.62 -0.73
C SER A 260 18.16 -19.29 -0.86
N SER A 261 17.74 -20.05 0.14
CA SER A 261 16.44 -20.71 0.15
C SER A 261 15.73 -20.47 1.48
N LEU A 262 14.44 -20.15 1.42
CA LEU A 262 13.59 -20.06 2.60
C LEU A 262 12.61 -21.24 2.61
N PRO A 263 12.18 -21.73 3.79
CA PRO A 263 11.17 -22.76 3.87
C PRO A 263 9.90 -22.27 3.18
N SER A 264 9.37 -23.07 2.27
CA SER A 264 8.08 -22.81 1.63
C SER A 264 6.99 -23.41 2.50
N ASP A 265 6.02 -22.61 2.91
CA ASP A 265 4.83 -23.09 3.61
C ASP A 265 3.90 -23.78 2.59
N ILE A 266 4.39 -24.84 1.95
CA ILE A 266 3.59 -25.71 1.11
C ILE A 266 3.02 -26.76 2.05
N GLN A 267 1.76 -26.55 2.46
CA GLN A 267 0.87 -27.62 2.89
C GLN A 267 -0.15 -27.88 1.80
#